data_AF-A0A7K7KXX4-F1
#
_entry.id   AF-A0A7K7KXX4-F1
#
_cell.length_a   1.000
_cell.length_b   1.000
_cell.length_c   1.000
_cell.angle_alpha   90.00
_cell.angle_beta   90.00
_cell.angle_gamma   90.00
#
_symmetry.space_group_name_H-M   'P 1'
#
loop_
_entity.id
_entity.type
_entity.pdbx_description
1 polymer ?
#
loop_
_entity_poly.entity_id
_entity_poly.type
_entity_poly.pdbx_seq_one_letter_code
_entity_poly.pdbx_strand_id
1 'polypeptide(L)'
;AMAQAALGAAGLHFDELNKLRVLQPEVAQQTAQLREECKAFVDSKCPHNPPRPPVAPRSPHGPALSPAGIAEFQKTVGGLIELVDQLAKAAESEKMKAIGARNLLKSIAKQREAQEQQLQALIAEKKMQLERYRIEYETLCKIEADQNEFIDQFIFQK
;
A
#
# COMPACT_ATOMS: atom_id res chain seq x y z
N ALA A 1 -5.31 12.53 -7.99
CA ALA A 1 -6.18 12.34 -9.16
C ALA A 1 -5.75 11.14 -10.03
N MET A 2 -4.51 11.03 -10.51
CA MET A 2 -4.06 9.88 -11.34
C MET A 2 -3.90 8.56 -10.56
N ALA A 3 -3.29 8.59 -9.38
CA ALA A 3 -3.03 7.38 -8.59
C ALA A 3 -4.31 6.68 -8.11
N GLN A 4 -5.35 7.46 -7.80
CA GLN A 4 -6.63 6.95 -7.30
C GLN A 4 -7.45 6.27 -8.41
N ALA A 5 -7.36 6.79 -9.65
CA ALA A 5 -7.95 6.16 -10.83
C ALA A 5 -7.23 4.86 -11.23
N ALA A 6 -5.90 4.84 -11.16
CA ALA A 6 -5.10 3.65 -11.43
C ALA A 6 -5.35 2.53 -10.40
N LEU A 7 -5.49 2.89 -9.11
CA LEU A 7 -5.83 1.96 -8.04
C LEU A 7 -7.29 1.46 -8.15
N GLY A 8 -8.23 2.34 -8.51
CA GLY A 8 -9.61 1.95 -8.76
C GLY A 8 -9.77 0.95 -9.92
N ALA A 9 -8.99 1.12 -11.00
CA ALA A 9 -8.95 0.16 -12.11
C ALA A 9 -8.36 -1.21 -11.71
N ALA A 10 -7.52 -1.24 -10.67
CA ALA A 10 -6.95 -2.46 -10.09
C ALA A 10 -7.81 -3.09 -8.98
N GLY A 11 -9.02 -2.57 -8.72
CA GLY A 11 -9.90 -3.05 -7.65
C GLY A 11 -9.45 -2.66 -6.24
N LEU A 12 -8.61 -1.62 -6.11
CA LEU A 12 -8.08 -1.13 -4.85
C LEU A 12 -8.72 0.21 -4.47
N HIS A 13 -9.28 0.27 -3.27
CA HIS A 13 -10.02 1.39 -2.73
C HIS A 13 -9.32 1.97 -1.49
N PHE A 14 -9.45 3.28 -1.25
CA PHE A 14 -9.06 3.87 0.03
C PHE A 14 -10.30 4.06 0.89
N ASP A 15 -10.18 3.78 2.19
CA ASP A 15 -11.21 4.14 3.16
C ASP A 15 -11.06 5.57 3.70
N GLU A 16 -11.99 5.95 4.57
CA GLU A 16 -12.03 7.25 5.25
C GLU A 16 -10.77 7.55 6.09
N LEU A 17 -9.94 6.54 6.37
CA LEU A 17 -8.69 6.66 7.11
C LEU A 17 -7.46 6.56 6.20
N ASN A 18 -7.62 6.69 4.88
CA ASN A 18 -6.56 6.54 3.87
C ASN A 18 -5.85 5.17 3.90
N LYS A 19 -6.54 4.12 4.31
CA LYS A 19 -6.04 2.74 4.27
C LYS A 19 -6.51 2.06 2.98
N LEU A 20 -5.58 1.33 2.36
CA LEU A 20 -5.84 0.52 1.16
C LEU A 20 -6.75 -0.66 1.52
N ARG A 21 -7.83 -0.84 0.75
CA ARG A 21 -8.84 -1.87 0.84
C ARG A 21 -9.06 -2.52 -0.52
N VAL A 22 -9.35 -3.82 -0.53
CA VAL A 22 -9.56 -4.62 -1.75
C VAL A 22 -11.06 -4.73 -2.10
N LEU A 23 -11.93 -4.21 -1.24
CA LEU A 23 -13.37 -4.11 -1.41
C LEU A 23 -13.80 -2.69 -1.05
N GLN A 24 -14.83 -2.20 -1.74
CA GLN A 24 -15.48 -0.96 -1.35
C GLN A 24 -15.96 -1.06 0.11
N PRO A 25 -15.74 -0.03 0.95
CA PRO A 25 -16.10 -0.07 2.36
C PRO A 25 -17.56 -0.47 2.61
N GLU A 26 -18.47 0.03 1.76
CA GLU A 26 -19.90 -0.29 1.81
C GLU A 26 -20.19 -1.77 1.54
N VAL A 27 -19.55 -2.34 0.50
CA VAL A 27 -19.72 -3.75 0.13
C VAL A 27 -19.16 -4.67 1.22
N ALA A 28 -18.02 -4.31 1.81
CA ALA A 28 -17.44 -5.05 2.93
C ALA A 28 -18.37 -5.05 4.16
N GLN A 29 -18.97 -3.89 4.48
CA GLN A 29 -19.90 -3.75 5.59
C GLN A 29 -21.20 -4.54 5.35
N GLN A 30 -21.78 -4.44 4.16
CA GLN A 30 -22.99 -5.18 3.78
C GLN A 30 -22.75 -6.70 3.83
N THR A 31 -21.60 -7.16 3.36
CA THR A 31 -21.24 -8.60 3.40
C THR A 31 -21.07 -9.10 4.83
N ALA A 32 -20.49 -8.28 5.72
CA ALA A 32 -20.34 -8.61 7.13
C ALA A 32 -21.69 -8.67 7.87
N GLN A 33 -22.58 -7.71 7.60
CA GLN A 33 -23.93 -7.68 8.16
C GLN A 33 -24.75 -8.90 7.71
N LEU A 34 -24.74 -9.21 6.41
CA LEU A 34 -25.43 -10.37 5.86
C LEU A 34 -24.94 -11.68 6.50
N ARG A 35 -23.62 -11.81 6.73
CA ARG A 35 -23.04 -12.97 7.40
C ARG A 35 -23.56 -13.14 8.84
N GLU A 36 -23.64 -12.06 9.61
CA GLU A 36 -24.19 -12.11 10.97
C GLU A 36 -25.68 -12.47 10.96
N GLU A 37 -26.47 -11.86 10.07
CA GLU A 37 -27.89 -12.13 9.94
C GLU A 37 -28.18 -13.58 9.55
N CYS A 38 -27.44 -14.12 8.56
CA CYS A 38 -27.56 -15.52 8.17
C CYS A 38 -27.18 -16.47 9.32
N LYS A 39 -26.13 -16.15 10.08
CA LYS A 39 -25.69 -16.96 11.23
C LYS A 39 -26.72 -16.95 12.36
N ALA A 40 -27.23 -15.76 12.72
CA ALA A 40 -28.25 -15.60 13.74
C ALA A 40 -29.57 -16.32 13.37
N PHE A 41 -29.95 -16.32 12.09
CA PHE A 41 -31.14 -17.03 11.62
C PHE A 41 -30.99 -18.55 11.75
N VAL A 42 -29.84 -19.11 11.35
CA VAL A 42 -29.54 -20.55 11.46
C VAL A 42 -29.54 -20.98 12.93
N ASP A 43 -28.92 -20.19 13.81
CA ASP A 43 -28.87 -20.45 15.26
C ASP A 43 -30.27 -20.35 15.91
N SER A 44 -31.09 -19.38 15.50
CA SER A 44 -32.44 -19.17 16.04
C SER A 44 -33.44 -20.27 15.64
N LYS A 45 -33.32 -20.82 14.42
CA LYS A 45 -34.27 -21.83 13.90
C LYS A 45 -33.92 -23.27 14.26
N CYS A 46 -32.71 -23.54 14.76
CA CYS A 46 -32.29 -24.86 15.20
C CYS A 46 -31.55 -24.80 16.56
N PRO A 47 -32.26 -24.65 17.70
CA PRO A 47 -31.62 -24.84 19.00
C PRO A 47 -31.11 -26.28 19.08
N HIS A 48 -29.83 -26.44 19.45
CA HIS A 48 -29.24 -27.74 19.75
C HIS A 48 -29.97 -28.32 20.98
N ASN A 49 -30.95 -29.19 20.70
CA ASN A 49 -31.66 -30.13 21.58
C ASN A 49 -32.11 -29.63 22.98
N PRO A 50 -33.39 -29.23 23.19
CA PRO A 50 -33.94 -29.06 24.53
C PRO A 50 -34.32 -30.42 25.15
N PRO A 51 -34.25 -30.60 26.49
CA PRO A 51 -34.73 -31.81 27.14
C PRO A 51 -36.23 -31.98 26.90
N ARG A 52 -36.64 -33.18 26.42
CA ARG A 52 -38.02 -33.51 26.05
C ARG A 52 -38.94 -33.51 27.28
N PRO A 53 -40.01 -32.69 27.34
CA PRO A 53 -41.09 -32.87 28.31
C PRO A 53 -42.08 -33.97 27.86
N PRO A 54 -42.83 -34.56 28.80
CA PRO A 54 -43.79 -35.62 28.49
C PRO A 54 -44.95 -35.09 27.63
N VAL A 55 -45.41 -35.94 26.72
CA VAL A 55 -46.29 -35.61 25.59
C VAL A 55 -47.71 -35.32 26.04
N ALA A 56 -48.28 -34.21 25.56
CA ALA A 56 -49.73 -33.96 25.50
C ALA A 56 -50.13 -33.52 24.07
N PRO A 57 -51.35 -33.81 23.60
CA PRO A 57 -51.69 -33.78 22.19
C PRO A 57 -51.86 -32.34 21.69
N ARG A 58 -51.18 -32.00 20.58
CA ARG A 58 -51.32 -30.72 19.88
C ARG A 58 -52.39 -30.84 18.81
N SER A 59 -53.33 -29.88 18.78
CA SER A 59 -54.09 -29.56 17.57
C SER A 59 -53.19 -28.82 16.56
N PRO A 60 -53.44 -28.93 15.24
CA PRO A 60 -52.53 -28.47 14.22
C PRO A 60 -53.05 -27.18 13.56
N HIS A 61 -52.41 -26.03 13.73
CA HIS A 61 -52.55 -24.96 12.74
C HIS A 61 -51.34 -24.04 12.72
N GLY A 62 -50.59 -24.14 11.63
CA GLY A 62 -49.49 -23.30 11.21
C GLY A 62 -48.75 -24.03 10.09
N PRO A 63 -48.48 -23.40 8.93
CA PRO A 63 -47.77 -24.07 7.85
C PRO A 63 -46.35 -24.36 8.33
N ALA A 64 -46.08 -25.63 8.64
CA ALA A 64 -44.72 -26.10 8.89
C ALA A 64 -43.97 -26.05 7.55
N LEU A 65 -42.97 -25.18 7.44
CA LEU A 65 -42.06 -25.23 6.31
C LEU A 65 -41.46 -26.64 6.20
N SER A 66 -41.45 -27.16 4.98
CA SER A 66 -40.92 -28.49 4.66
C SER A 66 -39.47 -28.62 5.17
N PRO A 67 -39.11 -29.72 5.86
CA PRO A 67 -37.73 -29.99 6.30
C PRO A 67 -36.70 -29.95 5.17
N ALA A 68 -37.11 -30.26 3.93
CA ALA A 68 -36.23 -30.23 2.76
C ALA A 68 -35.82 -28.81 2.37
N GLY A 69 -36.74 -27.83 2.45
CA GLY A 69 -36.43 -26.44 2.12
C GLY A 69 -35.46 -25.79 3.10
N ILE A 70 -35.54 -26.18 4.38
CA ILE A 70 -34.60 -25.73 5.41
C ILE A 70 -33.20 -26.29 5.16
N ALA A 71 -33.10 -27.58 4.79
CA ALA A 71 -31.82 -28.23 4.50
C ALA A 71 -31.13 -27.63 3.26
N GLU A 72 -31.88 -27.30 2.21
CA GLU A 72 -31.34 -26.67 1.00
C GLU A 72 -30.84 -25.25 1.26
N PHE A 73 -31.60 -24.46 2.02
CA PHE A 73 -31.19 -23.13 2.45
C PHE A 73 -29.91 -23.19 3.31
N GLN A 74 -29.83 -24.11 4.27
CA GLN A 74 -28.63 -24.31 5.09
C GLN A 74 -27.40 -24.65 4.24
N LYS A 75 -27.57 -25.50 3.21
CA LYS A 75 -26.49 -25.84 2.28
C LYS A 75 -26.02 -24.61 1.49
N THR A 76 -26.94 -23.80 0.97
CA THR A 76 -26.61 -22.57 0.23
C THR A 76 -25.91 -21.55 1.12
N VAL A 77 -26.42 -21.31 2.33
CA VAL A 77 -25.79 -20.39 3.30
C VAL A 77 -24.42 -20.89 3.74
N GLY A 78 -24.26 -22.20 3.98
CA GLY A 78 -22.96 -22.79 4.28
C GLY A 78 -21.94 -22.55 3.18
N GLY A 79 -22.33 -22.77 1.91
CA GLY A 79 -21.48 -22.48 0.75
C GLY A 79 -21.13 -20.99 0.62
N LEU A 80 -22.08 -20.08 0.90
CA LEU A 80 -21.82 -18.64 0.90
C LEU A 80 -20.80 -18.25 1.97
N ILE A 81 -20.92 -18.80 3.19
CA ILE A 81 -19.97 -18.53 4.28
C ILE A 81 -18.56 -18.97 3.88
N GLU A 82 -18.41 -20.15 3.28
CA GLU A 82 -17.12 -20.64 2.81
C GLU A 82 -16.51 -19.73 1.73
N LEU A 83 -17.31 -19.28 0.76
CA LEU A 83 -16.85 -18.36 -0.27
C LEU A 83 -16.41 -17.00 0.31
N VAL A 84 -17.17 -16.46 1.27
CA VAL A 84 -16.82 -15.21 1.96
C VAL A 84 -15.53 -15.37 2.76
N ASP A 85 -15.34 -16.49 3.45
CA ASP A 85 -14.10 -16.76 4.21
C ASP A 85 -12.88 -16.93 3.27
N GLN A 86 -13.06 -17.56 2.10
CA GLN A 86 -12.00 -17.64 1.08
C GLN A 86 -11.64 -16.27 0.52
N LEU A 87 -12.65 -15.44 0.21
CA LEU A 87 -12.44 -14.07 -0.26
C LEU A 87 -11.71 -13.23 0.79
N ALA A 88 -12.08 -13.35 2.07
CA ALA A 88 -11.41 -12.65 3.16
C ALA A 88 -9.93 -13.03 3.28
N LYS A 89 -9.59 -14.32 3.16
CA LYS A 89 -8.20 -14.80 3.17
C LYS A 89 -7.40 -14.26 1.97
N ALA A 90 -7.99 -14.27 0.77
CA ALA A 90 -7.36 -13.72 -0.42
C ALA A 90 -7.12 -12.21 -0.29
N ALA A 91 -8.10 -11.47 0.23
CA ALA A 91 -7.98 -10.03 0.46
C ALA A 91 -6.87 -9.69 1.47
N GLU A 92 -6.73 -10.44 2.56
CA GLU A 92 -5.64 -10.24 3.51
C GLU A 92 -4.26 -10.56 2.91
N SER A 93 -4.16 -11.57 2.05
CA SER A 93 -2.92 -11.88 1.32
C SER A 93 -2.49 -10.71 0.44
N GLU A 94 -3.42 -10.14 -0.34
CA GLU A 94 -3.13 -8.99 -1.20
C GLU A 94 -2.84 -7.71 -0.38
N LYS A 95 -3.52 -7.50 0.76
CA LYS A 95 -3.21 -6.40 1.68
C LYS A 95 -1.74 -6.44 2.13
N MET A 96 -1.25 -7.63 2.50
CA MET A 96 0.14 -7.81 2.94
C MET A 96 1.13 -7.51 1.81
N LYS A 97 0.86 -7.97 0.57
CA LYS A 97 1.69 -7.66 -0.60
C LYS A 97 1.72 -6.15 -0.89
N ALA A 98 0.57 -5.48 -0.83
CA ALA A 98 0.47 -4.03 -1.04
C ALA A 98 1.26 -3.23 0.01
N ILE A 99 1.20 -3.63 1.29
CA ILE A 99 2.00 -3.02 2.37
C ILE A 99 3.49 -3.22 2.09
N GLY A 100 3.90 -4.43 1.68
CA GLY A 100 5.28 -4.74 1.32
C GLY A 100 5.80 -3.86 0.18
N ALA A 101 5.04 -3.76 -0.92
CA ALA A 101 5.38 -2.91 -2.06
C ALA A 101 5.47 -1.42 -1.67
N ARG A 102 4.54 -0.92 -0.85
CA ARG A 102 4.57 0.45 -0.34
C ARG A 102 5.83 0.73 0.49
N ASN A 103 6.22 -0.19 1.36
CA ASN A 103 7.41 -0.04 2.20
C ASN A 103 8.69 -0.02 1.36
N LEU A 104 8.76 -0.87 0.33
CA LEU A 104 9.87 -0.88 -0.63
C LEU A 104 9.96 0.44 -1.41
N LEU A 105 8.83 0.98 -1.90
CA LEU A 105 8.82 2.28 -2.58
C LEU A 105 9.29 3.41 -1.66
N LYS A 106 8.87 3.39 -0.39
CA LYS A 106 9.30 4.38 0.61
C LYS A 106 10.80 4.28 0.89
N SER A 107 11.37 3.07 0.98
CA SER A 107 12.81 2.91 1.20
C SER A 107 13.62 3.35 -0.03
N ILE A 108 13.17 3.02 -1.24
CA ILE A 108 13.79 3.47 -2.49
C ILE A 108 13.78 5.01 -2.58
N ALA A 109 12.67 5.66 -2.25
CA ALA A 109 12.58 7.12 -2.24
C ALA A 109 13.61 7.74 -1.28
N LYS A 110 13.73 7.21 -0.06
CA LYS A 110 14.72 7.66 0.92
C LYS A 110 16.16 7.41 0.46
N GLN A 111 16.41 6.28 -0.19
CA GLN A 111 17.73 5.98 -0.75
C GLN A 111 18.10 6.93 -1.89
N ARG A 112 17.16 7.27 -2.78
CA ARG A 112 17.37 8.24 -3.85
C ARG A 112 17.70 9.62 -3.31
N GLU A 113 16.94 10.09 -2.32
CA GLU A 113 17.19 11.38 -1.67
C GLU A 113 18.60 11.43 -1.04
N ALA A 114 19.01 10.37 -0.34
CA ALA A 114 20.35 10.28 0.23
C ALA A 114 21.46 10.28 -0.85
N GLN A 115 21.26 9.55 -1.94
CA GLN A 115 22.19 9.53 -3.07
C GLN A 115 22.30 10.90 -3.75
N GLU A 116 21.18 11.60 -3.93
CA GLU A 116 21.16 12.94 -4.50
C GLU A 116 21.94 13.92 -3.62
N GLN A 117 21.74 13.90 -2.30
CA GLN A 117 22.50 14.73 -1.36
C GLN A 117 24.01 14.43 -1.40
N GLN A 118 24.39 13.15 -1.48
CA GLN A 118 25.80 12.76 -1.63
C GLN A 118 26.42 13.28 -2.92
N LEU A 119 25.71 13.16 -4.06
CA LEU A 119 26.18 13.67 -5.34
C LEU A 119 26.29 15.20 -5.34
N GLN A 120 25.32 15.91 -4.73
CA GLN A 120 25.36 17.35 -4.59
C GLN A 120 26.59 17.81 -3.77
N ALA A 121 26.90 17.12 -2.68
CA ALA A 121 28.09 17.40 -1.87
C ALA A 121 29.38 17.20 -2.68
N LEU A 122 29.47 16.11 -3.45
CA LEU A 122 30.64 15.84 -4.31
C LEU A 122 30.79 16.89 -5.41
N ILE A 123 29.69 17.30 -6.04
CA ILE A 123 29.70 18.38 -7.04
C ILE A 123 30.19 19.69 -6.42
N ALA A 124 29.74 20.03 -5.21
CA ALA A 124 30.18 21.23 -4.52
C ALA A 124 31.70 21.19 -4.21
N GLU A 125 32.22 20.05 -3.76
CA GLU A 125 33.65 19.85 -3.53
C GLU A 125 34.47 20.04 -4.82
N LYS A 126 34.02 19.42 -5.93
CA LYS A 126 34.72 19.54 -7.23
C LYS A 126 34.67 20.95 -7.79
N LYS A 127 33.55 21.67 -7.62
CA LYS A 127 33.46 23.09 -7.99
C LYS A 127 34.45 23.95 -7.21
N MET A 128 34.59 23.72 -5.91
CA MET A 128 35.55 24.44 -5.07
C MET A 128 37.00 24.15 -5.52
N GLN A 129 37.33 22.88 -5.81
CA GLN A 129 38.65 22.52 -6.34
C GLN A 129 38.95 23.20 -7.67
N LEU A 130 37.97 23.23 -8.59
CA LEU A 130 38.10 23.88 -9.88
C LEU A 130 38.35 25.39 -9.74
N GLU A 131 37.62 26.07 -8.86
CA GLU A 131 37.81 27.50 -8.62
C GLU A 131 39.20 27.79 -8.05
N ARG A 132 39.70 26.95 -7.14
CA ARG A 132 41.07 27.06 -6.63
C ARG A 132 42.11 26.95 -7.75
N TYR A 133 41.99 25.92 -8.60
CA TYR A 133 42.92 25.74 -9.72
C TYR A 133 42.85 26.86 -10.75
N ARG A 134 41.66 27.42 -10.97
CA ARG A 134 41.48 28.58 -11.83
C ARG A 134 42.28 29.78 -11.32
N ILE A 135 42.15 30.11 -10.04
CA ILE A 135 42.88 31.22 -9.42
C ILE A 135 44.40 31.00 -9.47
N GLU A 136 44.84 29.76 -9.21
CA GLU A 136 46.26 29.39 -9.28
C GLU A 136 46.80 29.56 -10.70
N TYR A 137 46.05 29.10 -11.72
CA TYR A 137 46.40 29.29 -13.12
C TYR A 137 46.48 30.76 -13.52
N GLU A 138 45.48 31.57 -13.15
CA GLU A 138 45.49 33.01 -13.45
C GLU A 138 46.67 33.74 -12.79
N THR A 139 47.07 33.30 -11.59
CA THR A 139 48.24 33.83 -10.89
C THR A 139 49.54 33.47 -11.61
N LEU A 140 49.68 32.20 -12.03
CA LEU A 140 50.85 31.75 -12.78
C LEU A 140 51.00 32.48 -14.11
N CYS A 141 49.90 32.70 -14.86
CA CYS A 141 49.94 33.45 -16.11
C CYS A 141 50.42 34.89 -15.91
N LYS A 142 50.04 35.55 -14.80
CA LYS A 142 50.55 36.90 -14.48
C LYS A 142 52.04 36.88 -14.19
N ILE A 143 52.49 35.93 -13.36
CA ILE A 143 53.91 35.78 -13.03
C ILE A 143 54.73 35.50 -14.30
N GLU A 144 54.25 34.65 -15.19
CA GLU A 144 54.90 34.37 -16.48
C GLU A 144 55.00 35.64 -17.34
N ALA A 145 53.93 36.43 -17.44
CA ALA A 145 53.94 37.70 -18.16
C ALA A 145 54.96 38.69 -17.56
N ASP A 146 54.95 38.87 -16.23
CA ASP A 146 55.89 39.74 -15.52
C ASP A 146 57.35 39.30 -15.74
N GLN A 147 57.61 37.98 -15.73
CA GLN A 147 58.93 37.43 -16.01
C GLN A 147 59.38 37.67 -17.46
N ASN A 148 58.49 37.50 -18.43
CA ASN A 148 58.78 37.78 -19.83
C ASN A 148 59.08 39.26 -20.06
N GLU A 149 58.29 40.17 -19.47
CA GLU A 149 58.56 41.61 -19.52
C GLU A 149 59.92 41.96 -18.90
N PHE A 150 60.28 41.34 -17.78
CA PHE A 150 61.59 41.54 -17.16
C PHE A 150 62.73 41.08 -18.08
N ILE A 151 62.58 39.92 -18.72
CA ILE A 151 63.57 39.39 -19.68
C ILE A 151 63.72 40.35 -20.86
N ASP A 152 62.61 40.81 -21.44
CA ASP A 152 62.63 41.74 -22.57
C ASP A 152 63.36 43.04 -22.19
N GLN A 153 63.01 43.64 -21.05
CA GLN A 153 63.70 44.83 -20.56
C GLN A 153 65.20 44.61 -20.38
N PHE A 154 65.61 43.46 -19.84
CA PHE A 154 67.03 43.12 -19.64
C PHE A 154 67.77 42.92 -20.97
N ILE A 155 67.12 42.33 -21.98
CA ILE A 155 67.69 42.15 -23.31
C ILE A 155 67.86 43.49 -24.03
N PHE A 156 66.87 44.40 -23.95
CA PHE A 156 66.90 45.69 -24.65
C PHE A 156 67.72 46.79 -23.93
N GLN A 157 68.17 46.56 -22.69
CA GLN A 157 69.05 47.48 -21.95
C GLN A 157 70.57 47.24 -22.18
N LYS A 158 70.96 46.28 -23.04
CA LYS A 158 72.33 46.11 -23.54
C LYS A 158 72.45 46.54 -25.00
#